data_AF-A0AAC9NQK4-F1
#
_entry.id   AF-A0AAC9NQK4-F1
#
_cell.length_a   1.000
_cell.length_b   1.000
_cell.length_c   1.000
_cell.angle_alpha   90.00
_cell.angle_beta   90.00
_cell.angle_gamma   90.00
#
_symmetry.space_group_name_H-M   'P 1'
#
loop_
_entity.id
_entity.type
_entity.pdbx_description
1 polymer ?
#
loop_
_entity_poly.entity_id
_entity_poly.type
_entity_poly.pdbx_seq_one_letter_code
_entity_poly.pdbx_strand_id
1 'polypeptide(L)' 'MAASNALADSSPFASTGRGELLPPLSNIADLSKKIAFAVGKVAITEGLALEISDEQLEQSIDASFWKEEYRPYKRVSI' A
#
# COMPACT_ATOMS: atom_id res chain seq x y z
N MET A 1 2.71 -1.77 15.55
CA MET A 1 1.27 -2.03 15.24
C MET A 1 0.78 -1.15 14.06
N ALA A 2 1.55 -1.00 12.98
CA ALA A 2 1.21 -0.04 11.92
C ALA A 2 0.10 -0.52 10.97
N ALA A 3 0.09 -1.81 10.63
CA ALA A 3 -0.89 -2.37 9.69
C ALA A 3 -2.33 -2.33 10.23
N SER A 4 -2.52 -2.60 11.53
CA SER A 4 -3.83 -2.54 12.19
C SER A 4 -4.39 -1.12 12.26
N ASN A 5 -3.54 -0.12 12.50
CA ASN A 5 -3.95 1.29 12.53
C ASN A 5 -4.29 1.79 11.12
N ALA A 6 -3.47 1.46 10.12
CA ALA A 6 -3.75 1.83 8.73
C ALA A 6 -5.07 1.23 8.21
N LEU A 7 -5.41 0.01 8.61
CA LEU A 7 -6.70 -0.61 8.29
C LEU A 7 -7.86 0.05 9.04
N ALA A 8 -7.66 0.46 10.30
CA ALA A 8 -8.68 1.18 11.08
C ALA A 8 -8.96 2.57 10.50
N ASP A 9 -7.93 3.33 10.13
CA ASP A 9 -8.04 4.68 9.55
C ASP A 9 -8.71 4.68 8.17
N SER A 10 -8.64 3.57 7.45
CA SER A 10 -9.25 3.38 6.14
C SER A 10 -10.63 2.72 6.17
N SER A 11 -11.17 2.45 7.37
CA SER A 11 -12.55 1.99 7.53
C SER A 11 -13.56 3.13 7.24
N PRO A 12 -14.66 2.89 6.49
CA PRO A 12 -15.74 3.86 6.28
C PRO A 12 -16.37 4.38 7.59
N PHE A 13 -16.22 3.61 8.67
CA PHE A 13 -16.66 3.99 10.01
C PHE A 13 -15.79 5.08 10.63
N ALA A 14 -14.47 5.05 10.39
CA ALA A 14 -13.52 6.03 10.91
C ALA A 14 -13.63 7.40 10.20
N SER A 15 -14.08 7.41 8.95
CA SER A 15 -14.17 8.63 8.12
C SER A 15 -15.56 9.27 8.11
N THR A 16 -16.65 8.50 8.25
CA THR A 16 -18.03 9.02 8.07
C THR A 16 -19.01 8.68 9.20
N GLY A 17 -18.63 7.86 10.19
CA GLY A 17 -19.49 7.50 11.33
C GLY A 17 -20.77 6.72 10.97
N ARG A 18 -20.97 6.37 9.70
CA ARG A 18 -22.04 5.52 9.17
C ARG A 18 -21.50 4.71 7.99
N GLY A 19 -21.60 3.38 8.07
CA GLY A 19 -21.18 2.46 7.00
C GLY A 19 -20.62 1.15 7.53
N GLU A 20 -20.43 0.16 6.66
CA GLU A 20 -19.89 -1.15 7.01
C GLU A 20 -18.46 -1.06 7.59
N LEU A 21 -18.15 -1.97 8.51
CA LEU A 21 -16.89 -2.02 9.27
C LEU A 21 -15.66 -2.17 8.34
N LEU A 22 -15.88 -2.72 7.15
CA LEU A 22 -14.86 -3.02 6.16
C LEU A 22 -15.13 -2.22 4.87
N PRO A 23 -14.10 -1.70 4.21
CA PRO A 23 -14.25 -1.09 2.89
C PRO A 23 -14.71 -2.15 1.86
N PRO A 24 -15.45 -1.73 0.82
CA PRO A 24 -15.92 -2.62 -0.23
C PRO A 24 -14.76 -3.30 -0.96
N LEU A 25 -14.94 -4.58 -1.34
CA LEU A 25 -13.92 -5.40 -2.02
C LEU A 25 -13.41 -4.77 -3.33
N SER A 26 -14.22 -3.95 -3.99
CA SER A 26 -13.84 -3.21 -5.20
C SER A 26 -12.65 -2.26 -4.98
N ASN A 27 -12.42 -1.81 -3.74
CA ASN A 27 -11.40 -0.82 -3.41
C ASN A 27 -10.18 -1.44 -2.68
N ILE A 28 -10.06 -2.77 -2.65
CA ILE A 28 -9.00 -3.47 -1.92
C ILE A 28 -7.60 -3.13 -2.46
N ALA A 29 -7.47 -2.90 -3.76
CA ALA A 29 -6.18 -2.57 -4.37
C ALA A 29 -5.64 -1.23 -3.85
N ASP A 30 -6.48 -0.20 -3.85
CA ASP A 30 -6.12 1.13 -3.33
C ASP A 30 -5.92 1.12 -1.82
N LEU A 31 -6.74 0.35 -1.10
CA LEU A 31 -6.58 0.12 0.33
C LEU A 31 -5.23 -0.52 0.66
N SER A 32 -4.85 -1.55 -0.08
CA SER A 32 -3.57 -2.26 0.10
C SER A 32 -2.38 -1.32 -0.09
N LYS A 33 -2.42 -0.45 -1.10
CA LYS A 33 -1.38 0.57 -1.32
C LYS A 33 -1.28 1.57 -0.16
N LYS A 34 -2.42 2.03 0.36
CA LYS A 34 -2.46 2.94 1.52
C LYS A 34 -1.88 2.30 2.77
N ILE A 35 -2.20 1.02 3.01
CA ILE A 35 -1.63 0.26 4.13
C ILE A 35 -0.11 0.10 3.95
N ALA A 36 0.34 -0.24 2.74
CA ALA A 36 1.76 -0.34 2.43
C ALA A 36 2.51 0.97 2.68
N PHE A 37 1.92 2.11 2.30
CA PHE A 37 2.50 3.44 2.55
C PHE A 37 2.59 3.74 4.05
N ALA A 38 1.51 3.52 4.80
CA ALA A 38 1.49 3.77 6.25
C ALA A 38 2.51 2.89 7.00
N VAL A 39 2.61 1.61 6.64
CA VAL A 39 3.59 0.68 7.21
C VAL A 39 5.01 1.10 6.84
N GLY A 40 5.25 1.46 5.57
CA GLY A 40 6.56 1.93 5.10
C GLY A 40 7.01 3.20 5.83
N LYS A 41 6.11 4.17 6.01
CA LYS A 41 6.39 5.41 6.73
C LYS A 41 6.76 5.18 8.19
N VAL A 42 6.05 4.27 8.86
CA VAL A 42 6.39 3.86 10.24
C VAL A 42 7.76 3.16 10.28
N ALA A 43 8.05 2.27 9.33
CA ALA A 43 9.35 1.60 9.26
C ALA A 43 10.52 2.57 9.05
N ILE A 44 10.33 3.61 8.24
CA ILE A 44 11.33 4.68 8.05
C ILE A 44 11.51 5.47 9.35
N THR A 45 10.40 5.87 9.98
CA THR A 45 10.43 6.66 11.23
C THR A 45 11.09 5.90 12.39
N GLU A 46 10.91 4.58 12.46
CA GLU A 46 11.52 3.70 13.45
C GLU A 46 12.98 3.31 13.10
N GLY A 47 13.52 3.80 11.97
CA GLY A 47 14.89 3.50 11.52
C GLY A 47 15.10 2.06 11.03
N LEU A 48 14.02 1.34 10.72
CA LEU A 48 14.04 -0.03 10.18
C LEU A 48 14.20 -0.07 8.66
N ALA A 49 14.00 1.06 7.98
CA ALA A 49 14.12 1.22 6.54
C ALA A 49 14.96 2.46 6.18
N LEU A 50 15.43 2.51 4.94
CA LEU A 50 16.16 3.66 4.40
C LEU A 50 15.26 4.90 4.38
N GLU A 51 15.80 6.03 4.83
CA GLU A 51 15.12 7.32 4.71
C GLU A 51 14.98 7.70 3.23
N ILE A 52 13.74 7.72 2.78
CA ILE A 52 13.34 8.15 1.44
C ILE A 52 12.18 9.13 1.57
N SER A 53 11.99 9.98 0.57
CA SER A 53 10.84 10.90 0.52
C SER A 53 9.52 10.14 0.40
N ASP A 54 8.42 10.77 0.83
CA ASP A 54 7.08 10.22 0.69
C ASP A 54 6.77 9.91 -0.79
N GLU A 55 7.19 10.76 -1.74
CA GLU A 55 7.00 10.49 -3.18
C GLU A 55 7.78 9.25 -3.66
N GLN A 56 9.01 9.06 -3.17
CA GLN A 56 9.80 7.86 -3.50
C GLN A 56 9.19 6.59 -2.92
N LEU A 57 8.59 6.68 -1.73
CA LEU A 57 7.89 5.56 -1.12
C LEU A 57 6.65 5.16 -1.95
N GLU A 58 5.85 6.14 -2.38
CA GLU A 58 4.70 5.90 -3.26
C GLU A 58 5.12 5.26 -4.59
N GLN A 59 6.16 5.81 -5.24
CA GLN A 59 6.68 5.25 -6.49
C GLN A 59 7.20 3.82 -6.32
N SER A 60 7.86 3.53 -5.20
CA SER A 60 8.37 2.19 -4.89
C SER A 60 7.24 1.18 -4.68
N ILE A 61 6.17 1.60 -4.01
CA ILE A 61 4.96 0.79 -3.82
C ILE A 61 4.31 0.51 -5.17
N ASP A 62 4.14 1.52 -6.03
CA ASP A 62 3.54 1.36 -7.36
C ASP A 62 4.39 0.49 -8.29
N ALA A 63 5.71 0.61 -8.25
CA ALA A 63 6.63 -0.21 -9.03
C ALA A 63 6.65 -1.68 -8.59
N SER A 64 6.44 -1.92 -7.29
CA SER A 64 6.40 -3.26 -6.71
C SER A 64 5.01 -3.90 -6.79
N PHE A 65 3.97 -3.10 -7.06
CA PHE A 65 2.60 -3.58 -7.12
C PHE A 65 2.42 -4.49 -8.33
N TRP A 66 1.92 -5.70 -8.08
CA TRP A 66 1.63 -6.66 -9.14
C TRP A 66 0.45 -6.20 -9.98
N LYS A 67 0.55 -6.35 -11.30
CA LYS A 67 -0.50 -6.05 -12.27
C LYS A 67 -0.85 -7.32 -13.02
N GLU A 68 -2.12 -7.47 -13.36
CA GLU A 68 -2.72 -8.61 -14.09
C GLU A 68 -2.36 -8.65 -15.58
N GLU A 69 -1.13 -8.26 -15.94
CA GLU A 69 -0.67 -8.17 -17.31
C GLU A 69 0.42 -9.20 -17.58
N TYR A 70 0.37 -9.82 -18.77
CA TYR A 70 1.44 -10.67 -19.22
C TYR A 70 2.71 -9.85 -19.42
N ARG A 71 3.78 -10.25 -18.74
CA ARG A 71 5.08 -9.62 -18.95
C ARG A 71 5.63 -10.01 -20.32
N PRO A 72 6.19 -9.06 -21.09
CA PRO A 72 6.77 -9.36 -22.38
C PRO A 72 7.94 -10.34 -22.21
N TYR A 73 7.95 -11.40 -23.00
CA TYR A 73 9.06 -12.34 -23.02
C TYR A 73 10.30 -11.67 -23.60
N LYS A 74 11.33 -11.50 -22.78
CA LYS A 74 12.68 -11.20 -23.26
C LYS A 74 13.38 -12.51 -23.59
N ARG A 75 13.70 -12.72 -24.87
CA ARG A 75 14.60 -13.78 -25.29
C ARG A 75 16.01 -13.44 -24.81
N VAL A 76 16.50 -14.19 -23.83
CA VAL A 76 17.92 -14.22 -23.46
C VAL A 76 18.59 -15.26 -24.36
N SER A 77 19.15 -14.82 -25.48
CA SER A 77 20.01 -15.70 -26.28
C SER A 77 21.35 -15.81 -25.57
N ILE A 78 21.74 -17.05 -25.26
CA ILE A 78 23.08 -17.46 -24.77
C ILE A 78 24.14 -17.11 -25.80
#